data_AF-A0A4Y9QKC3-F1
#
_entry.id   AF-A0A4Y9QKC3-F1
#
_cell.length_a   1.000
_cell.length_b   1.000
_cell.length_c   1.000
_cell.angle_alpha   90.00
_cell.angle_beta   90.00
_cell.angle_gamma   90.00
#
_symmetry.space_group_name_H-M   'P 1'
#
loop_
_entity.id
_entity.type
_entity.pdbx_description
1 polymer ?
#
loop_
_entity_poly.entity_id
_entity_poly.type
_entity_poly.pdbx_seq_one_letter_code
_entity_poly.pdbx_strand_id
1 'polypeptide(L)'
;MDLKRKTYFLTSLILTISVLLLLVTGSPLLTIALDCKDEIPLGTPITWIGMIALPLTVYWGIQELRNPTTLLNRILSAFLKIIILLGILWVPISFLLAGNLSFSFSEKASFQGGQEAMRWFWRLSYGIGIGTLVIITTYWISLLFRKSRNANP
;
A
#
# COMPACT_ATOMS: atom_id res chain seq x y z
N MET A 1 8.83 21.21 -8.04
CA MET A 1 7.68 20.60 -7.35
C MET A 1 6.84 21.72 -6.78
N ASP A 2 5.57 21.84 -7.16
CA ASP A 2 4.70 22.86 -6.56
C ASP A 2 4.50 22.60 -5.05
N LEU A 3 4.14 23.64 -4.29
CA LEU A 3 4.04 23.57 -2.83
C LEU A 3 3.00 22.52 -2.38
N LYS A 4 1.85 22.44 -3.05
CA LYS A 4 0.76 21.50 -2.71
C LYS A 4 1.22 20.05 -2.87
N ARG A 5 1.88 19.75 -4.00
CA ARG A 5 2.48 18.44 -4.28
C ARG A 5 3.54 18.09 -3.25
N LYS A 6 4.38 19.06 -2.87
CA LYS A 6 5.38 18.87 -1.80
C LYS A 6 4.74 18.46 -0.50
N THR A 7 3.67 19.15 -0.10
CA THR A 7 2.91 18.80 1.10
C THR A 7 2.34 17.40 1.00
N TYR A 8 1.62 17.04 -0.07
CA TYR A 8 1.05 15.70 -0.22
C TYR A 8 2.09 14.58 -0.20
N PHE A 9 3.22 14.78 -0.87
CA PHE A 9 4.34 13.84 -0.84
C PHE A 9 4.90 13.68 0.58
N LEU A 10 5.19 14.79 1.27
CA LEU A 10 5.77 14.72 2.62
C LEU A 10 4.78 14.11 3.63
N THR A 11 3.50 14.47 3.56
CA THR A 11 2.47 13.89 4.42
C THR A 11 2.35 12.38 4.21
N SER A 12 2.26 11.92 2.95
CA SER A 12 2.19 10.49 2.65
C SER A 12 3.46 9.74 3.05
N LEU A 13 4.64 10.34 2.84
CA LEU A 13 5.91 9.75 3.24
C LEU A 13 6.03 9.61 4.77
N ILE A 14 5.69 10.67 5.52
CA ILE A 14 5.70 10.65 6.98
C ILE A 14 4.74 9.57 7.50
N LEU A 15 3.50 9.53 7.00
CA LEU A 15 2.54 8.50 7.39
C LEU A 15 3.06 7.09 7.09
N THR A 16 3.66 6.88 5.91
CA THR A 16 4.26 5.59 5.53
C THR A 16 5.34 5.17 6.53
N ILE A 17 6.27 6.07 6.83
CA ILE A 17 7.37 5.80 7.76
C ILE A 17 6.83 5.53 9.16
N SER A 18 5.91 6.37 9.66
CA SER A 18 5.31 6.21 10.98
C SER A 18 4.60 4.86 11.12
N VAL A 19 3.79 4.47 10.14
CA VAL A 19 3.09 3.18 10.16
C VAL A 19 4.07 2.02 10.09
N LEU A 20 5.08 2.07 9.22
CA LEU A 20 6.11 1.04 9.14
C LEU A 20 6.88 0.89 10.46
N LEU A 21 7.22 1.99 11.12
CA LEU A 21 7.87 1.94 12.44
C LEU A 21 6.99 1.24 13.47
N LEU A 22 5.69 1.56 13.53
CA LEU A 22 4.77 0.90 14.46
C LEU A 22 4.65 -0.60 14.18
N LEU A 23 4.53 -0.99 12.89
CA LEU A 23 4.39 -2.39 12.47
C LEU A 23 5.66 -3.20 12.73
N VAL A 24 6.83 -2.68 12.35
CA VAL A 24 8.12 -3.37 12.50
C VAL A 24 8.50 -3.52 13.97
N THR A 25 8.18 -2.53 14.80
CA THR A 25 8.46 -2.60 16.25
C THR A 25 7.44 -3.45 17.01
N GLY A 26 6.34 -3.86 16.38
CA GLY A 26 5.25 -4.55 17.07
C GLY A 26 4.65 -3.70 18.19
N SER A 27 4.47 -2.40 17.95
CA SER A 27 4.05 -1.44 18.97
C SER A 27 2.74 -1.88 19.66
N PRO A 28 2.64 -1.81 21.01
CA PRO A 28 1.40 -2.10 21.74
C PRO A 28 0.21 -1.23 21.32
N LEU A 29 0.46 -0.07 20.70
CA LEU A 29 -0.59 0.78 20.14
C LEU A 29 -1.44 0.03 19.10
N LEU A 30 -0.87 -0.94 18.39
CA LEU A 30 -1.57 -1.70 17.36
C LEU A 30 -2.65 -2.63 17.92
N THR A 31 -2.56 -2.99 19.20
CA THR A 31 -3.49 -3.94 19.84
C THR A 31 -4.52 -3.24 20.74
N ILE A 32 -4.48 -1.91 20.88
CA ILE A 32 -5.49 -1.16 21.63
C ILE A 32 -6.84 -1.32 20.95
N ALA A 33 -7.86 -1.78 21.68
CA ALA A 33 -9.21 -1.87 21.16
C ALA A 33 -9.86 -0.48 21.04
N LEU A 34 -10.57 -0.27 19.93
CA LEU A 34 -11.34 0.95 19.67
C LEU A 34 -12.83 0.82 20.03
N ASP A 35 -13.27 -0.39 20.35
CA ASP A 35 -14.64 -0.72 20.69
C ASP A 35 -14.69 -1.51 22.01
N CYS A 36 -15.86 -1.54 22.64
CA CYS A 36 -16.04 -2.19 23.94
C CYS A 36 -16.02 -3.73 23.89
N LYS A 37 -15.98 -4.33 22.69
CA LYS A 37 -15.95 -5.80 22.51
C LYS A 37 -14.58 -6.30 22.06
N ASP A 38 -13.58 -5.42 21.99
CA ASP A 38 -12.23 -5.73 21.51
C ASP A 38 -12.19 -6.31 20.07
N GLU A 39 -13.20 -6.02 19.25
CA GLU A 39 -13.32 -6.53 17.88
C GLU A 39 -12.56 -5.66 16.85
N ILE A 40 -12.25 -4.41 17.20
CA ILE A 40 -11.63 -3.41 16.32
C ILE A 40 -10.30 -2.95 16.94
N PRO A 41 -9.18 -3.62 16.62
CA PRO A 41 -7.87 -3.15 17.06
C PRO A 41 -7.48 -1.86 16.32
N LEU A 42 -6.87 -0.92 17.03
CA LEU A 42 -6.32 0.33 16.48
C LEU A 42 -5.28 0.06 15.38
N GLY A 43 -4.65 -1.11 15.38
CA GLY A 43 -3.78 -1.58 14.30
C GLY A 43 -4.48 -1.69 12.95
N THR A 44 -5.79 -1.97 12.89
CA THR A 44 -6.55 -2.06 11.63
C THR A 44 -6.58 -0.72 10.88
N PRO A 45 -7.08 0.39 11.46
CA PRO A 45 -7.06 1.68 10.77
C PRO A 45 -5.63 2.21 10.55
N ILE A 46 -4.68 1.96 11.47
CA ILE A 46 -3.27 2.34 11.27
C ILE A 46 -2.68 1.64 10.04
N THR A 47 -2.89 0.33 9.92
CA THR A 47 -2.41 -0.46 8.77
C THR A 47 -3.08 0.00 7.48
N TRP A 48 -4.39 0.29 7.52
CA TRP A 48 -5.12 0.80 6.37
C TRP A 48 -4.56 2.13 5.86
N ILE A 49 -4.25 3.06 6.77
CA ILE A 49 -3.56 4.31 6.44
C ILE A 49 -2.23 4.01 5.76
N GLY A 50 -1.43 3.07 6.28
CA GLY A 50 -0.16 2.66 5.66
C GLY A 50 -0.32 2.10 4.25
N MET A 51 -1.31 1.23 4.03
CA MET A 51 -1.62 0.62 2.73
C MET A 51 -1.97 1.67 1.66
N ILE A 52 -2.57 2.79 2.06
CA ILE A 52 -2.88 3.91 1.16
C ILE A 52 -1.69 4.86 1.02
N ALA A 53 -1.02 5.19 2.13
CA ALA A 53 0.05 6.19 2.18
C ALA A 53 1.28 5.77 1.36
N LEU A 54 1.64 4.49 1.37
CA LEU A 54 2.80 3.97 0.64
C LEU A 54 2.70 4.21 -0.88
N PRO A 55 1.66 3.74 -1.59
CA PRO A 55 1.52 4.02 -3.03
C PRO A 55 1.27 5.51 -3.32
N LEU A 56 0.62 6.26 -2.42
CA LEU A 56 0.49 7.71 -2.57
C LEU A 56 1.85 8.43 -2.51
N THR A 57 2.77 7.97 -1.67
CA THR A 57 4.14 8.51 -1.59
C THR A 57 4.83 8.42 -2.95
N VAL A 58 4.72 7.27 -3.61
CA VAL A 58 5.26 7.05 -4.96
C VAL A 58 4.54 7.92 -5.99
N TYR A 59 3.22 8.00 -5.92
CA TYR A 59 2.40 8.79 -6.85
C TYR A 59 2.74 10.29 -6.78
N TRP A 60 2.89 10.86 -5.58
CA TRP A 60 3.21 12.28 -5.42
C TRP A 60 4.70 12.58 -5.63
N GLY A 61 5.58 11.62 -5.33
CA GLY A 61 7.02 11.77 -5.46
C GLY A 61 7.51 11.73 -6.92
N ILE A 62 6.87 10.96 -7.79
CA ILE A 62 7.33 10.72 -9.16
C ILE A 62 6.38 11.36 -10.17
N GLN A 63 6.82 12.47 -10.78
CA GLN A 63 5.99 13.26 -11.70
C GLN A 63 5.58 12.47 -12.95
N GLU A 64 6.45 11.62 -13.48
CA GLU A 64 6.18 10.81 -14.67
C GLU A 64 5.18 9.68 -14.42
N LEU A 65 4.91 9.29 -13.17
CA LEU A 65 3.85 8.34 -12.85
C LEU A 65 2.49 9.02 -12.70
N ARG A 66 2.45 10.36 -12.67
CA ARG A 66 1.20 11.15 -12.73
C ARG A 66 0.89 11.57 -14.15
N ASN A 67 1.90 12.09 -14.83
CA ASN A 67 1.83 12.61 -16.19
C ASN A 67 2.82 11.80 -17.06
N PRO A 68 2.47 10.55 -17.43
CA PRO A 68 3.38 9.66 -18.15
C PRO A 68 3.61 10.10 -19.59
N THR A 69 4.88 10.23 -19.97
CA THR A 69 5.30 10.58 -21.34
C THR A 69 5.72 9.38 -22.18
N THR A 70 6.03 8.24 -21.55
CA THR A 70 6.48 7.02 -22.24
C THR A 70 5.58 5.83 -21.92
N LEU A 71 5.55 4.83 -22.81
CA LEU A 71 4.73 3.63 -22.65
C LEU A 71 4.95 2.93 -21.30
N LEU A 72 6.21 2.70 -20.91
CA LEU A 72 6.53 2.09 -19.62
C LEU A 72 5.92 2.87 -18.44
N ASN A 73 6.09 4.19 -18.41
CA ASN A 73 5.56 5.03 -17.34
C ASN A 73 4.02 5.07 -17.35
N ARG A 74 3.39 4.92 -18.52
CA ARG A 74 1.93 4.81 -18.64
C ARG A 74 1.43 3.50 -18.02
N ILE A 75 2.13 2.39 -18.27
CA ILE A 75 1.85 1.09 -17.65
C ILE A 75 2.05 1.17 -16.13
N LEU A 76 3.21 1.66 -15.67
CA LEU A 76 3.51 1.82 -14.25
C LEU A 76 2.50 2.73 -13.53
N SER A 77 2.08 3.83 -14.17
CA SER A 77 1.06 4.74 -13.65
C SER A 77 -0.31 4.05 -13.49
N ALA A 78 -0.72 3.24 -14.48
CA ALA A 78 -1.96 2.49 -14.42
C ALA A 78 -1.95 1.49 -13.25
N PHE A 79 -0.89 0.68 -13.14
CA PHE A 79 -0.72 -0.24 -12.01
C PHE A 79 -0.69 0.47 -10.66
N LEU A 80 0.01 1.61 -10.55
CA LEU A 80 0.05 2.38 -9.31
C LEU A 80 -1.34 2.86 -8.89
N LYS A 81 -2.16 3.36 -9.84
CA LYS A 81 -3.53 3.79 -9.55
C LYS A 81 -4.43 2.62 -9.12
N ILE A 82 -4.26 1.45 -9.72
CA ILE A 82 -4.96 0.23 -9.30
C ILE A 82 -4.55 -0.14 -7.87
N ILE A 83 -3.26 -0.08 -7.54
CA ILE A 83 -2.77 -0.36 -6.17
C ILE A 83 -3.33 0.64 -5.17
N ILE A 84 -3.40 1.95 -5.50
CA ILE A 84 -4.04 2.95 -4.64
C ILE A 84 -5.51 2.58 -4.39
N LEU A 85 -6.24 2.22 -5.44
CA LEU A 85 -7.64 1.80 -5.31
C LEU A 85 -7.78 0.54 -4.43
N LEU A 86 -6.90 -0.45 -4.61
CA LEU A 86 -6.88 -1.65 -3.76
C LEU A 86 -6.53 -1.32 -2.30
N GLY A 87 -5.64 -0.36 -2.05
CA GLY A 87 -5.33 0.15 -0.71
C GLY A 87 -6.55 0.81 -0.06
N ILE A 88 -7.31 1.61 -0.80
CA ILE A 88 -8.57 2.20 -0.31
C ILE A 88 -9.60 1.10 -0.02
N LEU A 89 -9.73 0.10 -0.89
CA LEU A 89 -10.67 -1.01 -0.73
C LEU A 89 -10.19 -2.12 0.23
N TRP A 90 -8.99 -1.99 0.82
CA TRP A 90 -8.37 -3.05 1.58
C TRP A 90 -9.22 -3.49 2.79
N VAL A 91 -9.72 -2.55 3.61
CA VAL A 91 -10.59 -2.90 4.75
C VAL A 91 -11.90 -3.55 4.31
N PRO A 92 -12.69 -2.97 3.37
CA PRO A 92 -13.91 -3.62 2.88
C PRO A 92 -13.67 -5.05 2.35
N ILE A 93 -12.65 -5.25 1.53
CA ILE A 93 -12.33 -6.58 0.98
C ILE A 93 -11.90 -7.53 2.10
N SER A 94 -11.07 -7.07 3.02
CA SER A 94 -10.59 -7.88 4.15
C SER A 94 -11.72 -8.26 5.10
N PHE A 95 -12.70 -7.38 5.33
CA PHE A 95 -13.90 -7.69 6.10
C PHE A 95 -14.75 -8.75 5.39
N LEU A 96 -14.93 -8.66 4.08
CA LEU A 96 -15.65 -9.70 3.32
C LEU A 96 -14.93 -11.06 3.39
N LEU A 97 -13.61 -11.06 3.44
CA LEU A 97 -12.81 -12.29 3.57
C LEU A 97 -12.84 -12.87 4.99
N ALA A 98 -12.68 -12.05 6.03
CA ALA A 98 -12.56 -12.50 7.42
C ALA A 98 -13.91 -12.65 8.14
N GLY A 99 -14.90 -11.82 7.78
CA GLY A 99 -16.17 -11.70 8.48
C GLY A 99 -16.12 -10.87 9.78
N ASN A 100 -14.99 -10.19 10.04
CA ASN A 100 -14.75 -9.37 11.22
C ASN A 100 -13.70 -8.28 10.93
N LEU A 101 -13.59 -7.26 11.79
CA LEU A 101 -12.67 -6.13 11.64
C LEU A 101 -11.30 -6.33 12.29
N SER A 102 -11.11 -7.40 13.07
CA SER A 102 -9.81 -7.84 13.58
C SER A 102 -9.04 -8.70 12.57
N PHE A 103 -9.66 -9.02 11.42
CA PHE A 103 -9.13 -9.89 10.37
C PHE A 103 -8.61 -11.24 10.90
N SER A 104 -9.36 -11.83 11.82
CA SER A 104 -9.07 -13.15 12.38
C SER A 104 -9.58 -14.26 11.46
N PHE A 105 -8.77 -15.31 11.33
CA PHE A 105 -9.04 -16.50 10.51
C PHE A 105 -8.91 -17.77 11.36
N SER A 106 -9.63 -18.81 10.97
CA SER A 106 -9.71 -20.09 11.70
C SER A 106 -9.75 -21.28 10.74
N GLU A 107 -9.54 -22.50 11.24
CA GLU A 107 -9.56 -23.74 10.46
C GLU A 107 -10.99 -24.24 10.13
N LYS A 108 -11.87 -23.32 9.73
CA LYS A 108 -13.23 -23.66 9.33
C LYS A 108 -13.27 -24.11 7.87
N ALA A 109 -14.21 -25.00 7.56
CA ALA A 109 -14.45 -25.45 6.18
C ALA A 109 -15.10 -24.38 5.29
N SER A 110 -15.72 -23.35 5.89
CA SER A 110 -16.30 -22.23 5.15
C SER A 110 -15.23 -21.34 4.52
N PHE A 111 -15.53 -20.75 3.36
CA PHE A 111 -14.61 -19.82 2.71
C PHE A 111 -14.34 -18.58 3.58
N GLN A 112 -15.39 -17.85 3.95
CA GLN A 112 -15.27 -16.67 4.81
C GLN A 112 -14.75 -17.06 6.20
N GLY A 113 -13.72 -16.36 6.67
CA GLY A 113 -13.01 -16.63 7.92
C GLY A 113 -12.19 -17.92 7.93
N GLY A 114 -12.13 -18.64 6.79
CA GLY A 114 -11.36 -19.86 6.61
C GLY A 114 -9.96 -19.63 6.02
N GLN A 115 -9.20 -20.72 5.87
CA GLN A 115 -7.82 -20.69 5.38
C GLN A 115 -7.69 -20.14 3.95
N GLU A 116 -8.65 -20.44 3.08
CA GLU A 116 -8.65 -19.91 1.71
C GLU A 116 -8.76 -18.39 1.68
N ALA A 117 -9.68 -17.82 2.46
CA ALA A 117 -9.82 -16.38 2.58
C ALA A 117 -8.58 -15.73 3.20
N MET A 118 -7.93 -16.40 4.17
CA MET A 118 -6.64 -15.95 4.74
C MET A 118 -5.55 -15.83 3.67
N ARG A 119 -5.45 -16.82 2.76
CA ARG A 119 -4.47 -16.75 1.65
C ARG A 119 -4.73 -15.58 0.73
N TRP A 120 -6.00 -15.31 0.40
CA TRP A 120 -6.37 -14.14 -0.41
C TRP A 120 -6.11 -12.81 0.31
N PHE A 121 -6.39 -12.74 1.61
CA PHE A 121 -6.10 -11.59 2.45
C PHE A 121 -4.61 -11.24 2.43
N TRP A 122 -3.72 -12.22 2.60
CA TRP A 122 -2.28 -12.00 2.54
C TRP A 122 -1.79 -11.63 1.14
N ARG A 123 -2.33 -12.26 0.08
CA ARG A 123 -2.01 -11.89 -1.31
C ARG A 123 -2.38 -10.45 -1.61
N LEU A 124 -3.54 -9.99 -1.17
CA LEU A 124 -3.95 -8.59 -1.31
C LEU A 124 -3.02 -7.66 -0.52
N SER A 125 -2.78 -7.97 0.75
CA SER A 125 -1.98 -7.13 1.66
C SER A 125 -0.53 -6.99 1.18
N TYR A 126 0.14 -8.11 0.88
CA TYR A 126 1.49 -8.08 0.33
C TYR A 126 1.53 -7.54 -1.09
N GLY A 127 0.49 -7.79 -1.89
CA GLY A 127 0.38 -7.30 -3.26
C GLY A 127 0.43 -5.77 -3.35
N ILE A 128 -0.23 -5.07 -2.41
CA ILE A 128 -0.19 -3.60 -2.34
C ILE A 128 1.23 -3.11 -2.02
N GLY A 129 1.85 -3.66 -0.97
CA GLY A 129 3.19 -3.26 -0.54
C GLY A 129 4.27 -3.59 -1.57
N ILE A 130 4.38 -4.86 -1.93
CA ILE A 130 5.37 -5.36 -2.90
C ILE A 130 5.14 -4.73 -4.27
N GLY A 131 3.90 -4.66 -4.73
CA GLY A 131 3.57 -4.04 -6.03
C GLY A 131 4.05 -2.59 -6.10
N THR A 132 3.87 -1.83 -5.02
CA THR A 132 4.38 -0.45 -4.94
C THR A 132 5.91 -0.40 -5.02
N LEU A 133 6.60 -1.29 -4.28
CA LEU A 133 8.07 -1.37 -4.28
C LEU A 133 8.63 -1.79 -5.65
N VAL A 134 7.96 -2.71 -6.34
CA VAL A 134 8.32 -3.12 -7.70
C VAL A 134 8.19 -1.95 -8.65
N ILE A 135 7.08 -1.19 -8.60
CA ILE A 135 6.87 -0.02 -9.47
C ILE A 135 8.00 1.01 -9.33
N ILE A 136 8.34 1.41 -8.10
CA ILE A 136 9.40 2.41 -7.87
C ILE A 136 10.77 1.89 -8.32
N THR A 137 11.05 0.60 -8.06
CA THR A 137 12.31 -0.03 -8.47
C THR A 137 12.42 -0.11 -9.99
N THR A 138 11.37 -0.54 -10.68
CA THR A 138 11.32 -0.57 -12.15
C THR A 138 11.49 0.83 -12.74
N TYR A 139 10.84 1.84 -12.16
CA TYR A 139 11.01 3.22 -12.59
C TYR A 139 12.47 3.69 -12.45
N TRP A 140 13.12 3.48 -11.31
CA TRP A 140 14.53 3.86 -11.12
C TRP A 140 15.48 3.13 -12.06
N ILE A 141 15.29 1.82 -12.26
CA ILE A 141 16.06 1.05 -13.24
C ILE A 141 15.91 1.66 -14.64
N SER A 142 14.70 2.08 -15.02
CA SER A 142 14.46 2.70 -16.33
C SER A 142 15.23 4.03 -16.53
N LEU A 143 15.47 4.78 -15.44
CA LEU A 143 16.24 6.03 -15.49
C LEU A 143 17.73 5.77 -15.79
N LEU A 144 18.29 4.67 -15.28
CA LEU A 144 19.69 4.30 -15.56
C LEU A 144 19.92 4.07 -17.06
N PHE A 145 18.98 3.40 -17.72
CA PHE A 145 19.05 3.16 -19.17
C PHE A 145 18.84 4.42 -20.02
N ARG A 146 18.06 5.40 -19.54
CA ARG A 146 17.94 6.70 -20.23
C ARG A 146 19.21 7.52 -20.12
N LYS A 147 19.83 7.55 -18.94
CA LYS A 147 21.07 8.28 -18.72
C LYS A 147 22.22 7.74 -19.59
N SER A 148 22.32 6.41 -19.73
CA SER A 148 23.32 5.76 -20.58
C SER A 148 23.15 6.11 -22.07
N ARG A 149 21.90 6.10 -22.58
CA ARG A 149 21.62 6.47 -23.97
C ARG A 149 21.97 7.91 -24.34
N ASN A 150 21.84 8.84 -23.39
CA ASN A 150 22.17 10.25 -23.64
C ASN A 150 23.68 10.55 -23.48
N ALA A 151 24.47 9.60 -22.96
CA ALA A 151 25.91 9.75 -22.75
C ALA A 151 26.76 9.23 -23.91
N ASN A 152 26.18 8.40 -24.80
CA ASN A 152 26.79 7.96 -26.05
C ASN A 152 26.00 8.58 -27.22
N PRO A 153 26.38 9.76 -27.72
CA PRO A 153 25.76 10.39 -28.88
C PRO A 153 25.99 9.60 -30.18
#